data_AF-A0A812PBS1-F1
#
_entry.id   AF-A0A812PBS1-F1
#
_cell.length_a   1.000
_cell.length_b   1.000
_cell.length_c   1.000
_cell.angle_alpha   90.00
_cell.angle_beta   90.00
_cell.angle_gamma   90.00
#
_symmetry.space_group_name_H-M   'P 1'
#
loop_
_entity.id
_entity.type
_entity.pdbx_description
1 polymer ?
#
loop_
_entity_poly.entity_id
_entity_poly.type
_entity_poly.pdbx_seq_one_letter_code
_entity_poly.pdbx_strand_id
1 'polypeptide(L)'
;YYVYAIIPLIVVWIVRQETMNSMRMFCKSRFLWLKQLKIPQAATVLVEGIPEEYQSDAKVQEYFSRMFSAKDVKAVNVAKNMPELETVYSELQTAVQSLAKVEQEWENAGKPEDARPQIKHMMGSLTGSSEDAMDYWKATIETKSKEVKQYRESVAKDAASGIGGVNGHSGFVTFADCRNARVAASTKFSADRTTWLVSQAPAPKDIIWSDLKVNVELRTAKRIIGYGLVFGLYVAFTPFCLFVTNLATTINLGPFQSLWAAYAPTLGLLIFLSFAPTVLINIFSWLFNLKSEVRSQLELQNWYFWFMLFFVIGVTVVGQDFVNFVSQVAQDPLKLPLVLAEKMPSSTHYYLNFLALQWVTHGMNLTRYVPVGKFVAASKIWSEE
;
A
#
# COMPACT_ATOMS: atom_id res chain seq x y z
N TYR A 1 -19.79 -17.43 39.78
CA TYR A 1 -18.35 -17.43 39.45
C TYR A 1 -18.00 -18.53 38.44
N TYR A 2 -18.13 -19.82 38.78
CA TYR A 2 -17.73 -20.93 37.91
C TYR A 2 -18.42 -20.98 36.53
N VAL A 3 -19.72 -20.69 36.45
CA VAL A 3 -20.45 -20.64 35.17
C VAL A 3 -19.88 -19.54 34.24
N TYR A 4 -19.57 -18.36 34.78
CA TYR A 4 -18.96 -17.26 34.03
C TYR A 4 -17.52 -17.55 33.60
N ALA A 5 -16.80 -18.45 34.28
CA ALA A 5 -15.47 -18.87 33.87
C ALA A 5 -15.50 -19.95 32.77
N ILE A 6 -16.53 -20.81 32.75
CA ILE A 6 -16.69 -21.87 31.76
C ILE A 6 -17.09 -21.32 30.39
N ILE A 7 -17.95 -20.29 30.35
CA ILE A 7 -18.45 -19.73 29.09
C ILE A 7 -17.30 -19.24 28.16
N PRO A 8 -16.33 -18.41 28.61
CA PRO A 8 -15.19 -18.02 27.78
C PRO A 8 -14.35 -19.21 27.31
N LEU A 9 -14.19 -20.26 28.12
CA LEU A 9 -13.46 -21.46 27.71
C LEU A 9 -14.17 -22.20 26.57
N ILE A 10 -15.50 -22.31 26.64
CA ILE A 10 -16.31 -22.86 25.54
C ILE A 10 -16.16 -22.00 24.29
N VAL A 11 -16.27 -20.67 24.41
CA VAL A 11 -16.11 -19.75 23.28
C VAL A 11 -14.73 -19.88 22.64
N VAL A 12 -13.65 -19.89 23.44
CA VAL A 12 -12.28 -20.08 22.95
C VAL A 12 -12.13 -21.43 22.27
N TRP A 13 -12.71 -22.49 22.82
CA TRP A 13 -12.69 -23.82 22.21
C TRP A 13 -13.39 -23.84 20.85
N ILE A 14 -14.60 -23.27 20.74
CA ILE A 14 -15.35 -23.15 19.48
C ILE A 14 -14.54 -22.33 18.46
N VAL A 15 -14.09 -21.13 18.83
CA VAL A 15 -13.33 -20.24 17.94
C VAL A 15 -12.05 -20.91 17.44
N ARG A 16 -11.36 -21.65 18.30
CA ARG A 16 -10.16 -22.41 17.92
C ARG A 16 -10.50 -23.51 16.91
N GLN A 17 -11.59 -24.26 17.13
CA GLN A 17 -12.00 -25.32 16.21
C GLN A 17 -12.40 -24.75 14.85
N GLU A 18 -13.23 -23.71 14.82
CA GLU A 18 -13.66 -23.06 13.58
C GLU A 18 -12.49 -22.43 12.82
N THR A 19 -11.56 -21.77 13.53
CA THR A 19 -10.34 -21.22 12.93
C THR A 19 -9.48 -22.33 12.33
N MET A 20 -9.28 -23.45 13.04
CA MET A 20 -8.50 -24.57 12.51
C MET A 20 -9.17 -25.26 11.32
N ASN A 21 -10.49 -25.43 11.35
CA ASN A 21 -11.24 -26.01 10.23
C ASN A 21 -11.18 -25.11 9.01
N SER A 22 -11.37 -23.81 9.19
CA SER A 22 -11.24 -22.80 8.14
C SER A 22 -9.82 -22.77 7.57
N MET A 23 -8.79 -22.84 8.42
CA MET A 23 -7.40 -22.89 7.97
C MET A 23 -7.11 -24.15 7.14
N ARG A 24 -7.64 -25.32 7.52
CA ARG A 24 -7.50 -26.55 6.73
C ARG A 24 -8.14 -26.41 5.35
N MET A 25 -9.34 -25.83 5.27
CA MET A 25 -10.01 -25.57 3.98
C MET A 25 -9.21 -24.57 3.14
N PHE A 26 -8.77 -23.48 3.74
CA PHE A 26 -7.94 -22.47 3.09
C PHE A 26 -6.63 -23.06 2.55
N CYS A 27 -5.93 -23.90 3.33
CA CYS A 27 -4.70 -24.56 2.88
C CYS A 27 -4.92 -25.43 1.65
N LYS A 28 -6.05 -26.17 1.57
CA LYS A 28 -6.41 -26.96 0.38
C LYS A 28 -6.62 -26.06 -0.84
N SER A 29 -7.44 -25.02 -0.71
CA SER A 29 -7.70 -24.06 -1.80
C SER A 29 -6.43 -23.34 -2.24
N ARG A 30 -5.59 -22.92 -1.28
CA ARG A 30 -4.30 -22.28 -1.54
C ARG A 30 -3.36 -23.22 -2.29
N PHE A 31 -3.29 -24.50 -1.92
CA PHE A 31 -2.45 -25.47 -2.63
C PHE A 31 -2.91 -25.69 -4.07
N LEU A 32 -4.21 -25.79 -4.31
CA LEU A 32 -4.78 -25.89 -5.65
C LEU A 32 -4.50 -24.63 -6.48
N TRP A 33 -4.66 -23.45 -5.88
CA TRP A 33 -4.33 -22.17 -6.53
C TRP A 33 -2.84 -22.07 -6.87
N LEU A 34 -1.95 -22.47 -5.95
CA LEU A 34 -0.50 -22.44 -6.17
C LEU A 34 -0.07 -23.38 -7.31
N LYS A 35 -0.75 -24.51 -7.51
CA LYS A 35 -0.51 -25.40 -8.66
C LYS A 35 -0.86 -24.76 -10.00
N GLN A 36 -1.72 -23.75 -10.02
CA GLN A 36 -2.18 -23.06 -11.23
C GLN A 36 -1.36 -21.79 -11.54
N LEU A 37 -0.34 -21.48 -10.72
CA LEU A 37 0.57 -20.36 -11.00
C LEU A 37 1.25 -20.55 -12.36
N LYS A 38 1.14 -19.53 -13.21
CA LYS A 38 1.72 -19.56 -14.55
C LYS A 38 3.22 -19.25 -14.50
N ILE A 39 3.98 -19.90 -15.37
CA ILE A 39 5.35 -19.50 -15.72
C ILE A 39 5.23 -18.18 -16.53
N PRO A 40 6.09 -17.16 -16.31
CA PRO A 40 7.35 -17.19 -15.56
C PRO A 40 7.21 -17.07 -14.03
N GLN A 41 6.13 -16.48 -13.51
CA GLN A 41 6.00 -16.15 -12.08
C GLN A 41 6.27 -17.32 -11.13
N ALA A 42 5.80 -18.53 -11.47
CA ALA A 42 6.03 -19.73 -10.66
C ALA A 42 7.51 -20.15 -10.53
N ALA A 43 8.33 -19.81 -11.53
CA ALA A 43 9.73 -20.20 -11.65
C ALA A 43 10.71 -19.02 -11.49
N THR A 44 10.21 -17.82 -11.16
CA THR A 44 11.03 -16.62 -10.96
C THR A 44 11.22 -16.35 -9.47
N VAL A 45 12.46 -15.99 -9.09
CA VAL A 45 12.80 -15.48 -7.76
C VAL A 45 13.26 -14.04 -7.87
N LEU A 46 12.96 -13.25 -6.82
CA LEU A 46 13.50 -11.92 -6.61
C LEU A 46 14.77 -12.04 -5.78
N VAL A 47 15.86 -11.49 -6.29
CA VAL A 47 17.18 -11.41 -5.64
C VAL A 47 17.43 -9.96 -5.26
N GLU A 48 17.76 -9.70 -3.99
CA GLU A 48 18.13 -8.38 -3.48
C GLU A 48 19.52 -8.43 -2.84
N GLY A 49 20.18 -7.27 -2.71
CA GLY A 49 21.50 -7.19 -2.10
C GLY A 49 22.59 -7.84 -2.94
N ILE A 50 22.52 -7.68 -4.26
CA ILE A 50 23.57 -8.11 -5.19
C ILE A 50 24.81 -7.24 -4.94
N PRO A 51 25.97 -7.83 -4.56
CA PRO A 51 27.21 -7.08 -4.35
C PRO A 51 27.63 -6.35 -5.61
N GLU A 52 28.32 -5.21 -5.47
CA GLU A 52 28.71 -4.33 -6.58
C GLU A 52 29.41 -5.10 -7.71
N GLU A 53 30.31 -6.02 -7.38
CA GLU A 53 31.05 -6.88 -8.33
C GLU A 53 30.17 -7.76 -9.21
N TYR A 54 28.93 -8.02 -8.78
CA TYR A 54 27.97 -8.89 -9.46
C TYR A 54 26.79 -8.12 -10.05
N GLN A 55 26.78 -6.79 -10.03
CA GLN A 55 25.69 -5.96 -10.58
C GLN A 55 25.71 -5.92 -12.11
N SER A 56 25.41 -7.07 -12.73
CA SER A 56 25.25 -7.26 -14.16
C SER A 56 24.47 -8.56 -14.42
N ASP A 57 23.62 -8.58 -15.45
CA ASP A 57 22.85 -9.77 -15.83
C ASP A 57 23.76 -11.00 -16.04
N ALA A 58 24.91 -10.81 -16.70
CA ALA A 58 25.87 -11.87 -16.97
C ALA A 58 26.53 -12.43 -15.70
N LYS A 59 26.87 -11.56 -14.74
CA LYS A 59 27.53 -11.97 -13.49
C LYS A 59 26.58 -12.67 -12.53
N VAL A 60 25.34 -12.19 -12.43
CA VAL A 60 24.30 -12.89 -11.67
C VAL A 60 24.01 -14.25 -12.33
N GLN A 61 23.92 -14.31 -13.66
CA GLN A 61 23.76 -15.58 -14.36
C GLN A 61 24.92 -16.55 -14.10
N GLU A 62 26.17 -16.07 -14.14
CA GLU A 62 27.36 -16.85 -13.82
C GLU A 62 27.27 -17.41 -12.39
N TYR A 63 26.90 -16.57 -11.41
CA TYR A 63 26.77 -16.96 -10.01
C TYR A 63 25.74 -18.08 -9.80
N PHE A 64 24.51 -17.92 -10.31
CA PHE A 64 23.45 -18.92 -10.16
C PHE A 64 23.72 -20.18 -11.00
N SER A 65 24.37 -20.05 -12.16
CA SER A 65 24.73 -21.20 -13.00
C SER A 65 25.78 -22.08 -12.34
N ARG A 66 26.70 -21.52 -11.56
CA ARG A 66 27.66 -22.30 -10.77
C ARG A 66 26.97 -23.15 -9.68
N MET A 67 25.82 -22.71 -9.18
CA MET A 67 25.10 -23.39 -8.08
C MET A 67 24.02 -24.37 -8.55
N PHE A 68 23.27 -24.02 -9.59
CA PHE A 68 22.12 -24.81 -10.07
C PHE A 68 22.32 -25.41 -11.47
N SER A 69 23.49 -25.21 -12.10
CA SER A 69 23.77 -25.50 -13.52
C SER A 69 23.20 -24.47 -14.49
N ALA A 70 23.93 -24.22 -15.58
CA ALA A 70 23.54 -23.22 -16.60
C ALA A 70 22.22 -23.54 -17.32
N LYS A 71 21.86 -24.82 -17.46
CA LYS A 71 20.60 -25.25 -18.11
C LYS A 71 19.36 -24.89 -17.30
N ASP A 72 19.54 -24.73 -15.99
CA ASP A 72 18.43 -24.50 -15.05
C ASP A 72 18.12 -23.02 -14.89
N VAL A 73 19.02 -22.12 -15.30
CA VAL A 73 18.83 -20.67 -15.28
C VAL A 73 18.44 -20.19 -16.68
N LYS A 74 17.16 -19.85 -16.89
CA LYS A 74 16.63 -19.44 -18.20
C LYS A 74 16.87 -17.98 -18.51
N ALA A 75 16.64 -17.10 -17.53
CA ALA A 75 16.75 -15.67 -17.72
C ALA A 75 17.15 -14.98 -16.43
N VAL A 76 17.92 -13.90 -16.56
CA VAL A 76 18.33 -13.04 -15.46
C VAL A 76 18.08 -11.60 -15.90
N ASN A 77 17.43 -10.82 -15.04
CA ASN A 77 17.09 -9.44 -15.29
C ASN A 77 17.34 -8.61 -14.04
N VAL A 78 18.48 -7.91 -13.98
CA VAL A 78 18.80 -6.94 -12.94
C VAL A 78 17.92 -5.69 -13.11
N ALA A 79 17.42 -5.18 -11.99
CA ALA A 79 16.64 -3.96 -11.96
C ALA A 79 17.53 -2.77 -12.31
N LYS A 80 17.10 -1.97 -13.28
CA LYS A 80 17.89 -0.85 -13.81
C LYS A 80 17.47 0.47 -13.16
N ASN A 81 18.43 1.30 -12.80
CA ASN A 81 18.19 2.64 -12.29
C ASN A 81 18.29 3.66 -13.43
N MET A 82 17.14 4.12 -13.92
CA MET A 82 17.01 5.00 -15.09
C MET A 82 15.99 6.12 -14.83
N PRO A 83 16.33 7.11 -13.97
CA PRO A 83 15.38 8.14 -13.55
C PRO A 83 14.88 8.99 -14.72
N GLU A 84 15.77 9.35 -15.65
CA GLU A 84 15.42 10.15 -16.84
C GLU A 84 14.40 9.42 -17.73
N LEU A 85 14.61 8.12 -17.98
CA LEU A 85 13.68 7.32 -18.77
C LEU A 85 12.31 7.21 -18.08
N GLU A 86 12.27 7.10 -16.74
CA GLU A 86 11.01 7.07 -15.99
C GLU A 86 10.25 8.37 -16.12
N THR A 87 10.93 9.52 -16.04
CA THR A 87 10.32 10.84 -16.26
C THR A 87 9.74 10.95 -17.67
N VAL A 88 10.54 10.70 -18.71
CA VAL A 88 10.09 10.79 -20.11
C VAL A 88 8.96 9.79 -20.40
N TYR A 89 9.00 8.59 -19.84
CA TYR A 89 7.93 7.61 -20.00
C TYR A 89 6.64 8.02 -19.28
N SER A 90 6.74 8.67 -18.11
CA SER A 90 5.56 9.20 -17.40
C SER A 90 4.91 10.36 -18.17
N GLU A 91 5.72 11.22 -18.80
CA GLU A 91 5.26 12.29 -19.69
C GLU A 91 4.56 11.71 -20.92
N LEU A 92 5.13 10.66 -21.54
CA LEU A 92 4.50 9.92 -22.64
C LEU A 92 3.13 9.36 -22.21
N GLN A 93 3.05 8.70 -21.05
CA GLN A 93 1.78 8.16 -20.56
C GLN A 93 0.75 9.25 -20.32
N THR A 94 1.17 10.39 -19.75
CA THR A 94 0.30 11.55 -19.55
C THR A 94 -0.19 12.10 -20.87
N ALA A 95 0.69 12.23 -21.88
CA ALA A 95 0.32 12.68 -23.22
C ALA A 95 -0.69 11.73 -23.90
N VAL A 96 -0.49 10.41 -23.77
CA VAL A 96 -1.44 9.40 -24.29
C VAL A 96 -2.80 9.51 -23.58
N GLN A 97 -2.82 9.67 -22.26
CA GLN A 97 -4.07 9.85 -21.51
C GLN A 97 -4.77 11.15 -21.88
N SER A 98 -4.02 12.25 -22.03
CA SER A 98 -4.55 13.54 -22.48
C SER A 98 -5.11 13.49 -23.89
N LEU A 99 -4.43 12.78 -24.82
CA LEU A 99 -4.95 12.56 -26.17
C LEU A 99 -6.26 11.78 -26.14
N ALA A 100 -6.30 10.66 -25.41
CA ALA A 100 -7.53 9.87 -25.29
C ALA A 100 -8.69 10.68 -24.71
N LYS A 101 -8.38 11.57 -23.75
CA LYS A 101 -9.35 12.49 -23.17
C LYS A 101 -9.88 13.49 -24.21
N VAL A 102 -8.99 14.16 -24.94
CA VAL A 102 -9.37 15.14 -25.98
C VAL A 102 -10.15 14.48 -27.12
N GLU A 103 -9.76 13.27 -27.54
CA GLU A 103 -10.49 12.50 -28.55
C GLU A 103 -11.90 12.17 -28.06
N GLN A 104 -12.03 11.69 -26.82
CA GLN A 104 -13.33 11.40 -26.22
C GLN A 104 -14.23 12.64 -26.12
N GLU A 105 -13.68 13.80 -25.73
CA GLU A 105 -14.41 15.08 -25.70
C GLU A 105 -14.90 15.47 -27.11
N TRP A 106 -14.08 15.30 -28.14
CA TRP A 106 -14.47 15.57 -29.52
C TRP A 106 -15.51 14.58 -30.06
N GLU A 107 -15.45 13.30 -29.66
CA GLU A 107 -16.48 12.31 -30.00
C GLU A 107 -17.83 12.64 -29.35
N ASN A 108 -17.82 13.02 -28.06
CA ASN A 108 -19.03 13.37 -27.31
C ASN A 108 -19.68 14.66 -27.85
N ALA A 109 -18.88 15.61 -28.33
CA ALA A 109 -19.37 16.81 -29.02
C ALA A 109 -19.96 16.55 -30.42
N GLY A 110 -19.97 15.29 -30.89
CA GLY A 110 -20.52 14.93 -32.20
C GLY A 110 -19.58 15.16 -33.38
N LYS A 111 -18.25 15.19 -33.13
CA LYS A 111 -17.20 15.39 -34.15
C LYS A 111 -17.43 16.61 -35.06
N PRO A 112 -17.62 17.81 -34.50
CA PRO A 112 -17.75 19.01 -35.31
C PRO A 112 -16.46 19.25 -36.11
N GLU A 113 -16.56 19.39 -37.44
CA GLU A 113 -15.42 19.73 -38.31
C GLU A 113 -14.90 21.15 -38.03
N ASP A 114 -15.79 22.07 -37.66
CA ASP A 114 -15.47 23.49 -37.47
C ASP A 114 -14.94 23.82 -36.05
N ALA A 115 -15.07 22.91 -35.09
CA ALA A 115 -14.74 23.14 -33.68
C ALA A 115 -13.83 22.05 -33.12
N ARG A 116 -12.67 21.86 -33.76
CA ARG A 116 -11.66 20.91 -33.30
C ARG A 116 -11.01 21.42 -31.99
N PRO A 117 -10.81 20.57 -30.96
CA PRO A 117 -10.30 21.01 -29.67
C PRO A 117 -8.95 21.72 -29.80
N GLN A 118 -8.78 22.82 -29.08
CA GLN A 118 -7.59 23.67 -29.15
C GLN A 118 -6.87 23.71 -27.80
N ILE A 119 -5.54 23.65 -27.82
CA ILE A 119 -4.72 23.93 -26.63
C ILE A 119 -4.36 25.41 -26.63
N LYS A 120 -4.62 26.07 -25.50
CA LYS A 120 -4.11 27.41 -25.22
C LYS A 120 -2.91 27.28 -24.28
N HIS A 121 -1.74 27.72 -24.73
CA HIS A 121 -0.57 27.80 -23.88
C HIS A 121 -0.75 28.94 -22.86
N MET A 122 -1.19 28.59 -21.65
CA MET A 122 -1.48 29.56 -20.58
C MET A 122 -0.23 30.00 -19.79
N MET A 123 0.98 29.81 -20.34
CA MET A 123 2.22 30.15 -19.66
C MET A 123 3.21 30.83 -20.62
N GLY A 124 3.21 32.17 -20.64
CA GLY A 124 4.37 32.96 -21.07
C GLY A 124 4.23 33.91 -22.26
N SER A 125 3.13 33.94 -23.01
CA SER A 125 2.97 34.86 -24.15
C SER A 125 1.63 35.62 -24.10
N LEU A 126 1.69 36.95 -24.19
CA LEU A 126 0.50 37.81 -24.39
C LEU A 126 -0.19 37.58 -25.75
N THR A 127 0.41 36.78 -26.62
CA THR A 127 -0.18 36.27 -27.86
C THR A 127 -0.19 34.75 -27.79
N GLY A 128 -1.28 34.19 -27.28
CA GLY A 128 -1.47 32.74 -27.21
C GLY A 128 -1.66 32.18 -28.62
N SER A 129 -0.67 31.46 -29.14
CA SER A 129 -0.90 30.56 -30.27
C SER A 129 -1.88 29.49 -29.81
N SER A 130 -2.98 29.37 -30.55
CA SER A 130 -3.93 28.29 -30.43
C SER A 130 -3.49 27.22 -31.41
N GLU A 131 -3.09 26.06 -30.90
CA GLU A 131 -2.74 24.91 -31.72
C GLU A 131 -3.77 23.81 -31.51
N ASP A 132 -3.97 22.98 -32.53
CA ASP A 132 -4.87 21.84 -32.46
C ASP A 132 -4.40 20.86 -31.38
N ALA A 133 -5.30 20.59 -30.43
CA ALA A 133 -4.98 19.78 -29.26
C ALA A 133 -4.61 18.34 -29.65
N MET A 134 -5.29 17.76 -30.62
CA MET A 134 -5.02 16.40 -31.06
C MET A 134 -3.68 16.32 -31.78
N ASP A 135 -3.39 17.26 -32.68
CA ASP A 135 -2.14 17.24 -33.43
C ASP A 135 -0.94 17.54 -32.52
N TYR A 136 -1.10 18.45 -31.55
CA TYR A 136 -0.10 18.70 -30.51
C TYR A 136 0.22 17.43 -29.70
N TRP A 137 -0.80 16.75 -29.18
CA TRP A 137 -0.58 15.54 -28.39
C TRP A 137 -0.03 14.38 -29.24
N LYS A 138 -0.46 14.24 -30.51
CA LYS A 138 0.12 13.27 -31.45
C LYS A 138 1.59 13.54 -31.71
N ALA A 139 1.96 14.79 -31.98
CA ALA A 139 3.35 15.20 -32.17
C ALA A 139 4.20 15.02 -30.90
N THR A 140 3.62 15.30 -29.73
CA THR A 140 4.25 15.09 -28.42
C THR A 140 4.50 13.60 -28.18
N ILE A 141 3.52 12.74 -28.45
CA ILE A 141 3.66 11.28 -28.35
C ILE A 141 4.75 10.78 -29.28
N GLU A 142 4.79 11.27 -30.54
CA GLU A 142 5.83 10.87 -31.48
C GLU A 142 7.23 11.27 -30.98
N THR A 143 7.40 12.52 -30.55
CA THR A 143 8.66 13.05 -30.03
C THR A 143 9.12 12.27 -28.80
N LYS A 144 8.24 12.12 -27.80
CA LYS A 144 8.53 11.40 -26.56
C LYS A 144 8.75 9.90 -26.81
N SER A 145 8.08 9.29 -27.78
CA SER A 145 8.31 7.89 -28.15
C SER A 145 9.70 7.68 -28.75
N LYS A 146 10.19 8.65 -29.55
CA LYS A 146 11.56 8.65 -30.08
C LYS A 146 12.58 8.82 -28.96
N GLU A 147 12.37 9.76 -28.05
CA GLU A 147 13.21 9.94 -26.85
C GLU A 147 13.27 8.64 -26.03
N VAL A 148 12.13 8.03 -25.71
CA VAL A 148 12.07 6.74 -25.00
C VAL A 148 12.87 5.65 -25.71
N LYS A 149 12.79 5.57 -27.04
CA LYS A 149 13.56 4.61 -27.82
C LYS A 149 15.06 4.86 -27.71
N GLN A 150 15.50 6.11 -27.85
CA GLN A 150 16.91 6.50 -27.72
C GLN A 150 17.46 6.20 -26.32
N TYR A 151 16.72 6.58 -25.27
CA TYR A 151 17.10 6.27 -23.88
C TYR A 151 17.15 4.77 -23.59
N ARG A 152 16.24 3.97 -24.18
CA ARG A 152 16.31 2.50 -24.05
C ARG A 152 17.56 1.93 -24.69
N GLU A 153 17.96 2.46 -25.85
CA GLU A 153 19.17 2.03 -26.56
C GLU A 153 20.44 2.42 -25.81
N SER A 154 20.51 3.64 -25.24
CA SER A 154 21.64 4.06 -24.41
C SER A 154 21.75 3.21 -23.14
N VAL A 155 20.65 3.04 -22.40
CA VAL A 155 20.59 2.19 -21.20
C VAL A 155 20.95 0.74 -21.50
N ALA A 156 20.58 0.21 -22.67
CA ALA A 156 20.98 -1.14 -23.07
C ALA A 156 22.49 -1.26 -23.30
N LYS A 157 23.12 -0.24 -23.91
CA LYS A 157 24.57 -0.18 -24.10
C LYS A 157 25.30 -0.02 -22.77
N ASP A 158 24.83 0.87 -21.91
CA ASP A 158 25.44 1.14 -20.60
C ASP A 158 25.32 -0.06 -19.65
N ALA A 159 24.17 -0.75 -19.68
CA ALA A 159 23.98 -1.97 -18.90
C ALA A 159 24.86 -3.14 -19.39
N ALA A 160 25.26 -3.13 -20.67
CA ALA A 160 26.12 -4.16 -21.25
C ALA A 160 27.62 -3.85 -21.12
N SER A 161 27.99 -2.57 -21.00
CA SER A 161 29.40 -2.13 -21.00
C SER A 161 30.08 -2.21 -19.63
N GLY A 162 29.33 -2.29 -18.52
CA GLY A 162 29.90 -2.25 -17.18
C GLY A 162 29.17 -3.05 -16.10
N ILE A 163 29.92 -3.35 -15.04
CA ILE A 163 29.40 -3.83 -13.76
C ILE A 163 29.02 -2.58 -12.93
N GLY A 164 27.80 -2.56 -12.40
CA GLY A 164 27.27 -1.40 -11.67
C GLY A 164 26.72 -0.28 -12.58
N GLY A 165 26.65 0.94 -12.05
CA GLY A 165 26.10 2.11 -12.75
C GLY A 165 24.58 2.05 -12.88
N VAL A 166 24.09 1.76 -14.09
CA VAL A 166 22.64 1.62 -14.35
C VAL A 166 22.10 0.30 -13.78
N ASN A 167 22.94 -0.71 -13.60
CA ASN A 167 22.55 -1.99 -12.99
C ASN A 167 22.44 -1.84 -11.47
N GLY A 168 21.27 -2.09 -10.90
CA GLY A 168 21.02 -1.99 -9.47
C GLY A 168 21.40 -3.24 -8.66
N HIS A 169 21.14 -3.19 -7.35
CA HIS A 169 21.43 -4.28 -6.40
C HIS A 169 20.30 -5.32 -6.28
N SER A 170 19.24 -5.20 -7.08
CA SER A 170 18.08 -6.10 -7.07
C SER A 170 17.81 -6.62 -8.47
N GLY A 171 17.24 -7.81 -8.60
CA GLY A 171 16.97 -8.42 -9.91
C GLY A 171 16.11 -9.66 -9.81
N PHE A 172 15.75 -10.20 -10.98
CA PHE A 172 14.91 -11.38 -11.11
C PHE A 172 15.70 -12.49 -11.79
N VAL A 173 15.62 -13.70 -11.24
CA VAL A 173 16.21 -14.90 -11.82
C VAL A 173 15.09 -15.88 -12.11
N THR A 174 14.92 -16.23 -13.38
CA THR A 174 13.92 -17.19 -13.84
C THR A 174 14.57 -18.53 -14.13
N PHE A 175 14.12 -19.55 -13.42
CA PHE A 175 14.59 -20.91 -13.58
C PHE A 175 13.80 -21.69 -14.63
N ALA A 176 14.37 -22.81 -15.09
CA ALA A 176 13.71 -23.72 -16.00
C ALA A 176 12.54 -24.46 -15.34
N ASP A 177 12.69 -24.81 -14.07
CA ASP A 177 11.73 -25.52 -13.24
C ASP A 177 11.38 -24.73 -11.97
N CYS A 178 10.12 -24.84 -11.54
CA CYS A 178 9.61 -24.22 -10.31
C CYS A 178 10.28 -24.80 -9.06
N ARG A 179 10.71 -26.06 -9.11
CA ARG A 179 11.44 -26.70 -8.00
C ARG A 179 12.72 -25.95 -7.67
N ASN A 180 13.52 -25.61 -8.68
CA ASN A 180 14.80 -24.92 -8.49
C ASN A 180 14.58 -23.49 -7.96
N ALA A 181 13.58 -22.78 -8.49
CA ALA A 181 13.17 -21.50 -7.95
C ALA A 181 12.78 -21.59 -6.46
N ARG A 182 12.06 -22.66 -6.07
CA ARG A 182 11.68 -22.86 -4.67
C ARG A 182 12.87 -23.19 -3.77
N VAL A 183 13.80 -24.03 -4.24
CA VAL A 183 15.04 -24.35 -3.52
C VAL A 183 15.86 -23.08 -3.33
N ALA A 184 16.06 -22.28 -4.39
CA ALA A 184 16.77 -21.01 -4.32
C ALA A 184 16.13 -20.06 -3.29
N ALA A 185 14.81 -19.85 -3.34
CA ALA A 185 14.11 -19.00 -2.38
C ALA A 185 14.13 -19.50 -0.91
N SER A 186 14.48 -20.77 -0.68
CA SER A 186 14.62 -21.35 0.67
C SER A 186 16.07 -21.45 1.15
N THR A 187 17.05 -21.14 0.29
CA THR A 187 18.47 -21.30 0.57
C THR A 187 19.08 -19.96 0.98
N LYS A 188 20.02 -19.99 1.93
CA LYS A 188 20.85 -18.84 2.29
C LYS A 188 22.16 -18.91 1.52
N PHE A 189 22.44 -17.89 0.73
CA PHE A 189 23.60 -17.85 -0.18
C PHE A 189 24.83 -17.18 0.42
N SER A 190 24.63 -16.29 1.40
CA SER A 190 25.68 -15.55 2.09
C SER A 190 25.56 -15.71 3.60
N ALA A 191 26.68 -15.58 4.31
CA ALA A 191 26.70 -15.48 5.77
C ALA A 191 26.13 -14.15 6.25
N ASP A 192 26.31 -13.10 5.45
CA ASP A 192 25.71 -11.79 5.69
C ASP A 192 24.20 -11.82 5.35
N ARG A 193 23.39 -11.16 6.18
CA ARG A 193 21.93 -11.14 6.07
C ARG A 193 21.41 -10.09 5.09
N THR A 194 22.29 -9.28 4.51
CA THR A 194 21.91 -8.20 3.59
C THR A 194 22.25 -8.50 2.14
N THR A 195 23.15 -9.45 1.90
CA THR A 195 23.61 -9.86 0.58
C THR A 195 22.91 -11.13 0.07
N TRP A 196 22.67 -11.21 -1.23
CA TRP A 196 22.04 -12.36 -1.91
C TRP A 196 20.73 -12.83 -1.25
N LEU A 197 19.86 -11.88 -0.94
CA LEU A 197 18.55 -12.11 -0.38
C LEU A 197 17.60 -12.63 -1.47
N VAL A 198 17.38 -13.94 -1.51
CA VAL A 198 16.48 -14.56 -2.47
C VAL A 198 15.10 -14.79 -1.85
N SER A 199 14.06 -14.32 -2.53
CA SER A 199 12.67 -14.51 -2.13
C SER A 199 11.77 -14.82 -3.32
N GLN A 200 10.56 -15.31 -3.07
CA GLN A 200 9.60 -15.57 -4.15
C GLN A 200 9.24 -14.25 -4.84
N ALA A 201 9.28 -14.23 -6.18
CA ALA A 201 8.93 -13.04 -6.93
C ALA A 201 7.43 -12.73 -6.77
N PRO A 202 7.05 -11.47 -6.48
CA PRO A 202 5.66 -11.04 -6.54
C PRO A 202 5.15 -11.04 -8.00
N ALA A 203 3.84 -10.87 -8.19
CA ALA A 203 3.30 -10.75 -9.55
C ALA A 203 3.84 -9.48 -10.22
N PRO A 204 4.09 -9.48 -11.55
CA PRO A 204 4.71 -8.34 -12.23
C PRO A 204 3.98 -7.01 -12.05
N LYS A 205 2.64 -7.05 -11.92
CA LYS A 205 1.80 -5.87 -11.70
C LYS A 205 1.91 -5.29 -10.30
N ASP A 206 2.27 -6.12 -9.33
CA ASP A 206 2.31 -5.73 -7.91
C ASP A 206 3.71 -5.22 -7.51
N ILE A 207 4.70 -5.25 -8.40
CA ILE A 207 6.09 -4.85 -8.10
C ILE A 207 6.17 -3.34 -7.95
N ILE A 208 6.73 -2.89 -6.82
CA ILE A 208 7.03 -1.48 -6.57
C ILE A 208 8.50 -1.23 -6.95
N TRP A 209 8.71 -0.77 -8.18
CA TRP A 209 10.07 -0.61 -8.76
C TRP A 209 10.91 0.45 -8.07
N SER A 210 10.30 1.51 -7.53
CA SER A 210 11.00 2.56 -6.78
C SER A 210 11.75 2.00 -5.57
N ASP A 211 11.15 1.03 -4.88
CA ASP A 211 11.63 0.52 -3.60
C ASP A 211 12.74 -0.52 -3.79
N LEU A 212 12.73 -1.22 -4.92
CA LEU A 212 13.78 -2.16 -5.31
C LEU A 212 15.13 -1.46 -5.60
N LYS A 213 15.11 -0.16 -5.94
CA LYS A 213 16.33 0.60 -6.23
C LYS A 213 17.04 1.13 -4.98
N VAL A 214 16.39 1.11 -3.83
CA VAL A 214 16.91 1.78 -2.63
C VAL A 214 18.02 0.97 -1.96
N ASN A 215 19.17 1.62 -1.74
CA ASN A 215 20.34 1.08 -1.04
C ASN A 215 20.00 0.59 0.38
N VAL A 216 20.75 -0.39 0.86
CA VAL A 216 20.51 -1.07 2.15
C VAL A 216 20.66 -0.13 3.37
N GLU A 217 21.63 0.78 3.34
CA GLU A 217 21.84 1.75 4.42
C GLU A 217 20.67 2.73 4.53
N LEU A 218 20.28 3.33 3.38
CA LEU A 218 19.13 4.23 3.30
C LEU A 218 17.84 3.51 3.72
N ARG A 219 17.68 2.24 3.35
CA ARG A 219 16.56 1.38 3.77
C ARG A 219 16.44 1.31 5.30
N THR A 220 17.55 1.19 6.00
CA THR A 220 17.55 1.11 7.47
C THR A 220 17.18 2.45 8.11
N ALA A 221 17.79 3.55 7.64
CA ALA A 221 17.47 4.89 8.13
C ALA A 221 15.99 5.26 7.89
N LYS A 222 15.48 5.05 6.68
CA LYS A 222 14.07 5.28 6.34
C LYS A 222 13.13 4.46 7.22
N ARG A 223 13.48 3.21 7.52
CA ARG A 223 12.66 2.34 8.39
C ARG A 223 12.60 2.86 9.83
N ILE A 224 13.70 3.37 10.37
CA ILE A 224 13.73 3.98 11.72
C ILE A 224 12.82 5.22 11.74
N ILE A 225 12.95 6.11 10.75
CA ILE A 225 12.09 7.29 10.61
C ILE A 225 10.64 6.87 10.45
N GLY A 226 10.37 5.83 9.66
CA GLY A 226 9.04 5.27 9.43
C GLY A 226 8.38 4.79 10.72
N TYR A 227 9.10 4.04 11.56
CA TYR A 227 8.59 3.65 12.88
C TYR A 227 8.39 4.87 13.79
N GLY A 228 9.27 5.87 13.72
CA GLY A 228 9.11 7.15 14.42
C GLY A 228 7.83 7.88 14.01
N LEU A 229 7.50 7.94 12.72
CA LEU A 229 6.27 8.57 12.22
C LEU A 229 5.02 7.76 12.58
N VAL A 230 5.07 6.43 12.51
CA VAL A 230 3.97 5.59 12.96
C VAL A 230 3.73 5.80 14.46
N PHE A 231 4.77 5.80 15.27
CA PHE A 231 4.64 6.10 16.71
C PHE A 231 4.10 7.52 16.93
N GLY A 232 4.64 8.51 16.21
CA GLY A 232 4.17 9.89 16.23
C GLY A 232 2.69 10.01 15.85
N LEU A 233 2.21 9.20 14.91
CA LEU A 233 0.79 9.12 14.55
C LEU A 233 -0.05 8.64 15.73
N TYR A 234 0.37 7.61 16.47
CA TYR A 234 -0.35 7.16 17.68
C TYR A 234 -0.39 8.26 18.75
N VAL A 235 0.74 8.94 18.98
CA VAL A 235 0.82 10.03 19.96
C VAL A 235 -0.06 11.21 19.54
N ALA A 236 -0.01 11.63 18.28
CA ALA A 236 -0.77 12.77 17.77
C ALA A 236 -2.28 12.48 17.71
N PHE A 237 -2.67 11.24 17.45
CA PHE A 237 -4.08 10.85 17.32
C PHE A 237 -4.78 10.77 18.69
N THR A 238 -4.05 10.42 19.76
CA THR A 238 -4.60 10.31 21.12
C THR A 238 -5.28 11.58 21.65
N PRO A 239 -4.63 12.76 21.73
CA PRO A 239 -5.27 13.99 22.20
C PRO A 239 -6.42 14.41 21.30
N PHE A 240 -6.36 14.10 20.01
CA PHE A 240 -7.40 14.43 19.07
C PHE A 240 -8.65 13.56 19.24
N CYS A 241 -8.50 12.26 19.51
CA CYS A 241 -9.62 11.39 19.91
C CYS A 241 -10.31 11.91 21.17
N LEU A 242 -9.54 12.34 22.17
CA LEU A 242 -10.07 12.93 23.39
C LEU A 242 -10.80 14.24 23.10
N PHE A 243 -10.22 15.11 22.28
CA PHE A 243 -10.85 16.37 21.87
C PHE A 243 -12.21 16.14 21.20
N VAL A 244 -12.30 15.20 20.27
CA VAL A 244 -13.54 14.89 19.53
C VAL A 244 -14.60 14.32 20.46
N THR A 245 -14.20 13.45 21.39
CA THR A 245 -15.08 12.92 22.43
C THR A 245 -15.65 14.03 23.29
N ASN A 246 -14.84 15.03 23.65
CA ASN A 246 -15.30 16.19 24.42
C ASN A 246 -16.20 17.12 23.57
N LEU A 247 -15.81 17.44 22.34
CA LEU A 247 -16.58 18.31 21.44
C LEU A 247 -17.98 17.73 21.16
N ALA A 248 -18.08 16.41 20.99
CA ALA A 248 -19.33 15.70 20.82
C ALA A 248 -20.33 15.99 21.95
N THR A 249 -19.85 16.13 23.20
CA THR A 249 -20.71 16.41 24.37
C THR A 249 -21.15 17.88 24.45
N THR A 250 -20.49 18.80 23.74
CA THR A 250 -20.79 20.24 23.77
C THR A 250 -21.90 20.65 22.79
N ILE A 251 -22.13 19.87 21.73
CA ILE A 251 -23.13 20.17 20.70
C ILE A 251 -24.53 19.80 21.25
N ASN A 252 -25.46 20.76 21.20
CA ASN A 252 -26.86 20.55 21.59
C ASN A 252 -27.75 20.46 20.34
N LEU A 253 -28.28 19.27 20.04
CA LEU A 253 -29.19 19.00 18.92
C LEU A 253 -30.68 19.03 19.31
N GLY A 254 -31.02 19.64 20.45
CA GLY A 254 -32.40 19.82 20.89
C GLY A 254 -33.12 18.47 21.08
N PRO A 255 -34.18 18.15 20.32
CA PRO A 255 -34.95 16.90 20.52
C PRO A 255 -34.14 15.63 20.25
N PHE A 256 -33.04 15.70 19.48
CA PHE A 256 -32.19 14.55 19.18
C PHE A 256 -30.97 14.44 20.10
N GLN A 257 -30.92 15.21 21.20
CA GLN A 257 -29.74 15.29 22.06
C GLN A 257 -29.37 13.94 22.69
N SER A 258 -30.35 13.13 23.08
CA SER A 258 -30.10 11.81 23.68
C SER A 258 -29.44 10.84 22.69
N LEU A 259 -29.91 10.83 21.43
CA LEU A 259 -29.32 10.03 20.36
C LEU A 259 -27.94 10.55 19.97
N TRP A 260 -27.78 11.87 19.87
CA TRP A 260 -26.50 12.47 19.55
C TRP A 260 -25.43 12.17 20.60
N ALA A 261 -25.74 12.39 21.88
CA ALA A 261 -24.80 12.11 22.97
C ALA A 261 -24.37 10.63 23.01
N ALA A 262 -25.25 9.70 22.63
CA ALA A 262 -24.94 8.28 22.59
C ALA A 262 -24.01 7.89 21.43
N TYR A 263 -24.17 8.48 20.24
CA TYR A 263 -23.45 8.07 19.03
C TYR A 263 -22.29 8.99 18.63
N ALA A 264 -22.30 10.26 19.03
CA ALA A 264 -21.33 11.25 18.57
C ALA A 264 -19.86 10.89 18.92
N PRO A 265 -19.54 10.38 20.13
CA PRO A 265 -18.17 9.92 20.43
C PRO A 265 -17.71 8.78 19.50
N THR A 266 -18.59 7.80 19.26
CA THR A 266 -18.31 6.67 18.34
C THR A 266 -18.19 7.12 16.89
N LEU A 267 -19.06 8.01 16.41
CA LEU A 267 -19.01 8.56 15.05
C LEU A 267 -17.72 9.35 14.82
N GLY A 268 -17.35 10.18 15.80
CA GLY A 268 -16.10 10.92 15.78
C GLY A 268 -14.91 9.99 15.59
N LEU A 269 -14.78 8.95 16.42
CA LEU A 269 -13.69 7.98 16.29
C LEU A 269 -13.72 7.27 14.93
N LEU A 270 -14.89 6.89 14.42
CA LEU A 270 -15.03 6.21 13.12
C LEU A 270 -14.57 7.06 11.94
N ILE A 271 -14.91 8.35 11.95
CA ILE A 271 -14.43 9.28 10.92
C ILE A 271 -12.90 9.30 10.92
N PHE A 272 -12.26 9.36 12.08
CA PHE A 272 -10.80 9.37 12.15
C PHE A 272 -10.15 8.04 11.79
N LEU A 273 -10.75 6.92 12.20
CA LEU A 273 -10.33 5.59 11.77
C LEU A 273 -10.44 5.43 10.25
N SER A 274 -11.38 6.10 9.58
CA SER A 274 -11.48 6.05 8.11
C SER A 274 -10.28 6.70 7.40
N PHE A 275 -9.63 7.69 8.02
CA PHE A 275 -8.44 8.35 7.48
C PHE A 275 -7.14 7.60 7.82
N ALA A 276 -7.11 6.86 8.93
CA ALA A 276 -5.88 6.21 9.41
C ALA A 276 -5.23 5.27 8.38
N PRO A 277 -5.95 4.42 7.63
CA PRO A 277 -5.34 3.60 6.57
C PRO A 277 -4.65 4.43 5.48
N THR A 278 -5.26 5.55 5.08
CA THR A 278 -4.69 6.46 4.07
C THR A 278 -3.40 7.12 4.55
N VAL A 279 -3.34 7.52 5.82
CA VAL A 279 -2.12 8.09 6.40
C VAL A 279 -1.03 7.02 6.54
N LEU A 280 -1.40 5.81 7.01
CA LEU A 280 -0.47 4.70 7.16
C LEU A 280 0.12 4.26 5.81
N ILE A 281 -0.69 4.13 4.76
CA ILE A 281 -0.19 3.72 3.43
C ILE A 281 0.74 4.78 2.84
N ASN A 282 0.50 6.08 3.08
CA ASN A 282 1.40 7.15 2.66
C ASN A 282 2.74 7.10 3.42
N ILE A 283 2.72 6.84 4.73
CA ILE A 283 3.95 6.63 5.50
C ILE A 283 4.72 5.41 4.97
N PHE A 284 4.00 4.32 4.66
CA PHE A 284 4.60 3.10 4.15
C PHE A 284 5.19 3.28 2.75
N SER A 285 4.49 3.93 1.83
CA SER A 285 5.01 4.17 0.47
C SER A 285 6.22 5.10 0.45
N TRP A 286 6.35 6.03 1.40
CA TRP A 286 7.49 6.96 1.45
C TRP A 286 8.72 6.40 2.16
N LEU A 287 8.53 5.62 3.22
CA LEU A 287 9.60 5.26 4.16
C LEU A 287 9.87 3.77 4.27
N PHE A 288 8.89 2.92 3.98
CA PHE A 288 9.06 1.48 4.06
C PHE A 288 9.27 0.92 2.65
N ASN A 289 10.49 0.51 2.35
CA ASN A 289 10.79 -0.12 1.07
C ASN A 289 10.09 -1.48 1.00
N LEU A 290 8.96 -1.53 0.30
CA LEU A 290 8.08 -2.70 0.21
C LEU A 290 8.19 -3.28 -1.20
N LYS A 291 8.51 -4.58 -1.27
CA LYS A 291 8.78 -5.25 -2.56
C LYS A 291 7.54 -5.33 -3.46
N SER A 292 6.35 -5.33 -2.86
CA SER A 292 5.10 -5.43 -3.59
C SER A 292 3.94 -4.73 -2.90
N GLU A 293 2.97 -4.35 -3.71
CA GLU A 293 1.71 -3.76 -3.25
C GLU A 293 0.98 -4.71 -2.28
N VAL A 294 0.95 -6.01 -2.59
CA VAL A 294 0.36 -7.03 -1.69
C VAL A 294 1.05 -7.03 -0.33
N ARG A 295 2.38 -6.86 -0.28
CA ARG A 295 3.09 -6.78 1.00
C ARG A 295 2.76 -5.48 1.74
N SER A 296 2.63 -4.37 1.01
CA SER A 296 2.20 -3.09 1.57
C SER A 296 0.80 -3.19 2.22
N GLN A 297 -0.16 -3.83 1.53
CA GLN A 297 -1.50 -4.06 2.06
C GLN A 297 -1.49 -4.95 3.32
N LEU A 298 -0.64 -5.97 3.38
CA LEU A 298 -0.51 -6.83 4.55
C LEU A 298 0.08 -6.07 5.76
N GLU A 299 1.13 -5.26 5.54
CA GLU A 299 1.69 -4.41 6.60
C GLU A 299 0.67 -3.38 7.07
N LEU A 300 -0.08 -2.77 6.14
CA LEU A 300 -1.21 -1.90 6.43
C LEU A 300 -2.23 -2.57 7.34
N GLN A 301 -2.67 -3.79 6.98
CA GLN A 301 -3.62 -4.54 7.79
C GLN A 301 -3.09 -4.82 9.19
N ASN A 302 -1.81 -5.21 9.33
CA ASN A 302 -1.21 -5.50 10.62
C ASN A 302 -1.12 -4.25 11.51
N TRP A 303 -0.60 -3.14 10.97
CA TRP A 303 -0.48 -1.90 11.73
C TRP A 303 -1.83 -1.27 12.06
N TYR A 304 -2.77 -1.34 11.12
CA TYR A 304 -4.14 -0.87 11.34
C TYR A 304 -4.88 -1.73 12.36
N PHE A 305 -4.63 -3.04 12.41
CA PHE A 305 -5.17 -3.92 13.46
C PHE A 305 -4.72 -3.46 14.85
N TRP A 306 -3.42 -3.22 15.04
CA TRP A 306 -2.90 -2.71 16.32
C TRP A 306 -3.43 -1.31 16.63
N PHE A 307 -3.61 -0.48 15.59
CA PHE A 307 -4.17 0.86 15.72
C PHE A 307 -5.62 0.79 16.24
N MET A 308 -6.43 -0.09 15.65
CA MET A 308 -7.80 -0.35 16.12
C MET A 308 -7.81 -0.92 17.53
N LEU A 309 -6.95 -1.89 17.85
CA LEU A 309 -6.86 -2.45 19.19
C LEU A 309 -6.56 -1.36 20.23
N PHE A 310 -5.62 -0.46 19.92
CA PHE A 310 -5.26 0.62 20.82
C PHE A 310 -6.37 1.67 20.95
N PHE A 311 -6.91 2.18 19.84
CA PHE A 311 -7.87 3.29 19.89
C PHE A 311 -9.32 2.87 20.13
N VAL A 312 -9.78 1.77 19.53
CA VAL A 312 -11.16 1.29 19.69
C VAL A 312 -11.33 0.52 20.98
N ILE A 313 -10.31 -0.21 21.44
CA ILE A 313 -10.39 -0.99 22.68
C ILE A 313 -9.67 -0.31 23.85
N GLY A 314 -8.38 0.04 23.68
CA GLY A 314 -7.59 0.61 24.77
C GLY A 314 -8.10 1.98 25.25
N VAL A 315 -8.12 2.98 24.37
CA VAL A 315 -8.47 4.37 24.72
C VAL A 315 -9.93 4.49 25.18
N THR A 316 -10.84 3.70 24.63
CA THR A 316 -12.28 3.75 24.97
C THR A 316 -12.60 3.14 26.33
N VAL A 317 -11.88 2.08 26.74
CA VAL A 317 -12.01 1.49 28.09
C VAL A 317 -11.59 2.49 29.16
N VAL A 318 -10.56 3.27 28.88
CA VAL A 318 -10.01 4.25 29.80
C VAL A 318 -10.82 5.55 29.79
N GLY A 319 -11.35 5.94 28.62
CA GLY A 319 -12.20 7.12 28.45
C GLY A 319 -11.43 8.44 28.67
N GLN A 320 -12.08 9.39 29.35
CA GLN A 320 -11.54 10.74 29.58
C GLN A 320 -10.35 10.75 30.56
N ASP A 321 -10.19 9.72 31.38
CA ASP A 321 -9.12 9.60 32.40
C ASP A 321 -7.80 9.07 31.82
N PHE A 322 -7.59 9.12 30.50
CA PHE A 322 -6.45 8.50 29.84
C PHE A 322 -5.08 8.93 30.39
N VAL A 323 -4.91 10.21 30.68
CA VAL A 323 -3.64 10.74 31.23
C VAL A 323 -3.37 10.18 32.63
N ASN A 324 -4.40 10.13 33.48
CA ASN A 324 -4.30 9.58 34.83
C ASN A 324 -4.02 8.09 34.80
N PHE A 325 -4.67 7.35 33.89
CA PHE A 325 -4.42 5.93 33.67
C PHE A 325 -2.97 5.66 33.24
N VAL A 326 -2.42 6.42 32.28
CA VAL A 326 -1.02 6.26 31.85
C VAL A 326 -0.07 6.51 33.02
N SER A 327 -0.34 7.53 33.84
CA SER A 327 0.45 7.81 35.05
C SER A 327 0.39 6.67 36.07
N GLN A 328 -0.81 6.13 36.35
CA GLN A 328 -0.99 5.01 37.26
C GLN A 328 -0.28 3.73 36.79
N VAL A 329 -0.36 3.42 35.49
CA VAL A 329 0.30 2.26 34.89
C VAL A 329 1.82 2.42 34.87
N ALA A 330 2.33 3.64 34.67
CA ALA A 330 3.76 3.93 34.73
C ALA A 330 4.33 3.76 36.14
N GLN A 331 3.54 4.07 37.18
CA GLN A 331 3.94 3.92 38.58
C GLN A 331 3.81 2.48 39.08
N ASP A 332 2.77 1.75 38.67
CA ASP A 332 2.54 0.37 39.08
C ASP A 332 1.95 -0.47 37.93
N PRO A 333 2.80 -1.07 37.07
CA PRO A 333 2.33 -1.82 35.92
C PRO A 333 1.61 -3.13 36.29
N LEU A 334 1.79 -3.63 37.51
CA LEU A 334 1.15 -4.87 37.97
C LEU A 334 -0.34 -4.68 38.28
N LYS A 335 -0.79 -3.43 38.48
CA LYS A 335 -2.21 -3.10 38.69
C LYS A 335 -3.01 -2.99 37.40
N LEU A 336 -2.37 -2.98 36.22
CA LEU A 336 -3.04 -2.84 34.93
C LEU A 336 -4.21 -3.82 34.75
N PRO A 337 -4.10 -5.13 35.06
CA PRO A 337 -5.21 -6.07 34.88
C PRO A 337 -6.41 -5.76 35.80
N LEU A 338 -6.16 -5.26 37.02
CA LEU A 338 -7.20 -4.90 37.98
C LEU A 338 -7.96 -3.65 37.53
N VAL A 339 -7.23 -2.61 37.10
CA VAL A 339 -7.83 -1.37 36.60
C VAL A 339 -8.66 -1.63 35.34
N LEU A 340 -8.16 -2.47 34.42
CA LEU A 340 -8.93 -2.87 33.24
C LEU A 340 -10.17 -3.69 33.59
N ALA A 341 -10.08 -4.60 34.57
CA ALA A 341 -11.22 -5.39 35.02
C ALA A 341 -12.34 -4.53 35.61
N GLU A 342 -11.99 -3.43 36.29
CA GLU A 342 -12.95 -2.47 36.85
C GLU A 342 -13.61 -1.60 35.76
N LYS A 343 -12.82 -1.15 34.76
CA LYS A 343 -13.29 -0.19 33.74
C LYS A 343 -13.98 -0.86 32.53
N MET A 344 -13.66 -2.12 32.22
CA MET A 344 -14.24 -2.80 31.05
C MET A 344 -15.78 -2.92 31.09
N PRO A 345 -16.44 -3.28 32.21
CA PRO A 345 -17.90 -3.38 32.25
C PRO A 345 -18.61 -2.08 31.85
N SER A 346 -18.12 -0.92 32.33
CA SER A 346 -18.70 0.39 31.99
C SER A 346 -18.56 0.76 30.51
N SER A 347 -17.52 0.26 29.84
CA SER A 347 -17.29 0.52 28.41
C SER A 347 -18.21 -0.27 27.46
N THR A 348 -19.00 -1.23 27.98
CA THR A 348 -19.91 -2.07 27.17
C THR A 348 -20.89 -1.25 26.33
N HIS A 349 -21.45 -0.17 26.88
CA HIS A 349 -22.39 0.70 26.16
C HIS A 349 -21.76 1.33 24.92
N TYR A 350 -20.49 1.72 25.00
CA TYR A 350 -19.74 2.26 23.86
C TYR A 350 -19.63 1.22 22.74
N TYR A 351 -19.25 -0.02 23.06
CA TYR A 351 -19.09 -1.08 22.06
C TYR A 351 -20.42 -1.49 21.40
N LEU A 352 -21.52 -1.50 22.16
CA LEU A 352 -22.84 -1.75 21.58
C LEU A 352 -23.23 -0.68 20.56
N ASN A 353 -23.00 0.60 20.88
CA ASN A 353 -23.23 1.71 19.95
C ASN A 353 -22.28 1.64 18.73
N PHE A 354 -21.02 1.26 18.95
CA PHE A 354 -20.05 1.07 17.88
C PHE A 354 -20.49 -0.01 16.90
N LEU A 355 -20.94 -1.17 17.39
CA LEU A 355 -21.44 -2.28 16.56
C LEU A 355 -22.67 -1.87 15.74
N ALA A 356 -23.60 -1.12 16.35
CA ALA A 356 -24.77 -0.61 15.64
C ALA A 356 -24.37 0.34 14.48
N LEU A 357 -23.38 1.22 14.70
CA LEU A 357 -22.87 2.11 13.64
C LEU A 357 -22.12 1.37 12.54
N GLN A 358 -21.44 0.25 12.83
CA GLN A 358 -20.77 -0.54 11.79
C GLN A 358 -21.73 -1.02 10.71
N TRP A 359 -22.98 -1.36 11.06
CA TRP A 359 -23.99 -1.77 10.08
C TRP A 359 -24.31 -0.63 9.10
N VAL A 360 -24.40 0.61 9.60
CA VAL A 360 -24.58 1.81 8.76
C VAL A 360 -23.37 2.00 7.86
N THR A 361 -22.15 1.85 8.39
CA THR A 361 -20.92 1.93 7.59
C THR A 361 -20.88 0.89 6.47
N HIS A 362 -21.28 -0.36 6.74
CA HIS A 362 -21.40 -1.39 5.70
C HIS A 362 -22.46 -1.02 4.65
N GLY A 363 -23.61 -0.49 5.07
CA GLY A 363 -24.64 0.03 4.16
C GLY A 363 -24.10 1.13 3.24
N MET A 364 -23.36 2.10 3.78
CA MET A 364 -22.70 3.14 3.00
C MET A 364 -21.65 2.58 2.03
N ASN A 365 -20.85 1.60 2.47
CA ASN A 365 -19.84 0.99 1.61
C ASN A 365 -20.47 0.26 0.41
N LEU A 366 -21.64 -0.36 0.58
CA LEU A 366 -22.39 -0.99 -0.51
C LEU A 366 -22.85 0.00 -1.57
N THR A 367 -23.20 1.24 -1.20
CA THR A 367 -23.58 2.28 -2.16
C THR A 367 -22.39 2.89 -2.90
N ARG A 368 -21.15 2.54 -2.51
CA ARG A 368 -19.91 3.08 -3.10
C ARG A 368 -19.93 4.61 -3.20
N TYR A 369 -20.42 5.27 -2.15
CA TYR A 369 -20.65 6.72 -2.14
C TYR A 369 -19.41 7.54 -2.49
N VAL A 370 -18.19 7.11 -2.10
CA VAL A 370 -16.94 7.82 -2.44
C VAL A 370 -16.62 7.73 -3.95
N PRO A 371 -16.54 6.54 -4.58
CA PRO A 371 -16.42 6.43 -6.04
C PRO A 371 -17.49 7.22 -6.80
N VAL A 372 -18.76 7.15 -6.37
CA VAL A 372 -19.86 7.89 -7.00
C VAL A 372 -19.65 9.39 -6.84
N GLY A 373 -19.26 9.86 -5.64
CA GLY A 373 -18.96 11.27 -5.40
C GLY A 373 -17.80 11.78 -6.26
N LYS A 374 -16.72 11.00 -6.39
CA LYS A 374 -15.60 11.31 -7.30
C LYS A 374 -16.04 11.35 -8.75
N PHE A 375 -16.88 10.40 -9.17
CA PHE A 375 -17.43 10.36 -10.51
C PHE A 375 -18.31 11.58 -10.80
N VAL A 376 -19.24 11.93 -9.90
CA VAL A 376 -20.11 13.10 -10.05
C VAL A 376 -19.32 14.41 -10.01
N ALA A 377 -18.31 14.51 -9.15
CA ALA A 377 -17.44 15.68 -9.10
C ALA A 377 -16.62 15.80 -10.40
N ALA A 378 -16.00 14.72 -10.85
CA ALA A 378 -15.27 14.68 -12.11
C ALA A 378 -16.18 14.97 -13.30
N SER A 379 -17.39 14.41 -13.33
CA SER A 379 -18.37 14.64 -14.39
C SER A 379 -18.90 16.07 -14.39
N LYS A 380 -18.88 16.80 -13.27
CA LYS A 380 -19.27 18.23 -13.20
C LYS A 380 -18.13 19.19 -13.51
N ILE A 381 -16.90 18.85 -13.10
CA ILE A 381 -15.71 19.64 -13.46
C ILE A 381 -15.40 19.45 -14.94
N TRP A 382 -15.77 18.29 -15.51
CA TRP A 382 -15.49 17.90 -16.90
C TRP A 382 -16.78 17.62 -17.68
N SER A 383 -17.94 18.18 -17.31
CA SER A 383 -19.17 18.04 -18.11
C SER A 383 -19.05 18.82 -19.41
N GLU A 384 -19.06 18.07 -20.51
CA GLU A 384 -20.01 18.17 -21.62
C GLU A 384 -21.00 19.35 -21.52
N GLU A 385 -20.55 20.52 -21.96
CA GLU A 385 -21.39 21.46 -22.72
C GLU A 385 -20.77 21.65 -24.11
#